data_AF-A0A2N2IKH4-F1
#
_entry.id   AF-A0A2N2IKH4-F1
#
_cell.length_a   1.000
_cell.length_b   1.000
_cell.length_c   1.000
_cell.angle_alpha   90.00
_cell.angle_beta   90.00
_cell.angle_gamma   90.00
#
_symmetry.space_group_name_H-M   'P 1'
#
loop_
_entity.id
_entity.type
_entity.pdbx_description
1 polymer ?
#
loop_
_entity_poly.entity_id
_entity_poly.type
_entity_poly.pdbx_seq_one_letter_code
_entity_poly.pdbx_strand_id
1 'polypeptide(L)'
;MTPSTRALASSVALLASLLGCSVRLSPPTGEPLDGPPQRGGTLTLSTFVGIRSIDPAVAFDEGSEPIVRLLFARLFRVSRTGEIEGDLVENHRLSPDGLELTMELRRDARFHDGSPVLASDVKRSFERAFHPKTPCPVPSFFDRIAGFTAYRKGDATELSGVAVLSDHVVRITLREPDATLLPILTLGTTAPVCRSAGHVFDPKFNQTACGAGPFRLASWQGREAIELRRHDGYHGASAVHLDGIRWLFGVPSTSQRFRFERGELDIVHELTAADAVAFRADPRWNPLGAWSRPRSTRGIFMNTELPPFHDARVRRAVAHAIDRDQVASLRAGHLVASNSMIPSGVVGHDPSFQGQHHDLQLSLDLMRQAGWAYDPISDTGGYPEPIDYYCAADSFDVAVAEWVEPSGLEGAVARLVREEGCQIVFGTYIDDTEALARIARSYPQVIFEGYRGAWIQDKPPNLGTYDFSEEAMYYLQGFLAGALSAKGKIGYLAISPGNEEYSVLWANLFAL
;
A
#
# COMPACT_ATOMS: atom_id res chain seq x y z
N MET A 1 -28.15 55.83 30.84
CA MET A 1 -27.46 54.65 30.29
C MET A 1 -27.05 55.00 28.87
N THR A 2 -25.75 55.08 28.63
CA THR A 2 -25.14 55.59 27.38
C THR A 2 -25.15 54.54 26.25
N PRO A 3 -25.02 54.95 24.98
CA PRO A 3 -25.14 54.08 23.80
C PRO A 3 -24.05 53.00 23.65
N SER A 4 -23.10 52.89 24.59
CA SER A 4 -21.92 52.02 24.49
C SER A 4 -22.14 50.58 24.94
N THR A 5 -23.28 50.23 25.54
CA THR A 5 -23.55 48.87 26.04
C THR A 5 -24.22 47.94 25.02
N ARG A 6 -24.79 48.47 23.92
CA ARG A 6 -25.43 47.65 22.87
C ARG A 6 -24.44 47.06 21.85
N ALA A 7 -23.26 47.67 21.69
CA ALA A 7 -22.23 47.17 20.77
C ALA A 7 -21.47 45.96 21.34
N LEU A 8 -21.22 45.92 22.65
CA LEU A 8 -20.52 44.80 23.30
C LEU A 8 -21.36 43.51 23.39
N ALA A 9 -22.69 43.62 23.53
CA ALA A 9 -23.57 42.44 23.55
C ALA A 9 -23.69 41.76 22.18
N SER A 10 -23.53 42.52 21.08
CA SER A 10 -23.62 41.98 19.72
C SER A 10 -22.33 41.28 19.27
N SER A 11 -21.16 41.73 19.77
CA SER A 11 -19.87 41.09 19.47
C SER A 11 -19.65 39.77 20.23
N VAL A 12 -20.22 39.61 21.44
CA VAL A 12 -20.15 38.33 22.18
C VAL A 12 -21.10 37.28 21.59
N ALA A 13 -22.23 37.69 21.01
CA ALA A 13 -23.14 36.77 20.32
C ALA A 13 -22.56 36.25 18.98
N LEU A 14 -21.78 37.06 18.26
CA LEU A 14 -21.12 36.64 17.02
C LEU A 14 -19.92 35.71 17.26
N LEU A 15 -19.19 35.88 18.37
CA LEU A 15 -18.10 34.98 18.78
C LEU A 15 -18.62 33.64 19.32
N ALA A 16 -19.82 33.58 19.90
CA ALA A 16 -20.45 32.32 20.31
C ALA A 16 -20.97 31.48 19.13
N SER A 17 -21.31 32.11 17.98
CA SER A 17 -21.68 31.39 16.75
C SER A 17 -20.49 30.85 15.96
N LEU A 18 -19.27 31.29 16.24
CA LEU A 18 -18.04 30.80 15.59
C LEU A 18 -17.34 29.67 16.39
N LEU A 19 -17.85 29.32 17.57
CA LEU A 19 -17.31 28.26 18.45
C LEU A 19 -17.95 26.88 18.21
N GLY A 20 -18.62 26.65 17.09
CA GLY A 20 -19.50 25.49 16.95
C GLY A 20 -19.70 24.97 15.54
N CYS A 21 -18.64 24.84 14.72
CA CYS A 21 -18.61 23.75 13.74
C CYS A 21 -18.40 22.42 14.50
N SER A 22 -19.27 22.14 15.47
CA SER A 22 -19.35 20.82 16.10
C SER A 22 -19.77 19.87 14.99
N VAL A 23 -18.93 18.92 14.66
CA VAL A 23 -19.28 17.79 13.80
C VAL A 23 -20.57 17.17 14.36
N ARG A 24 -21.71 17.39 13.67
CA ARG A 24 -22.99 16.85 14.12
C ARG A 24 -23.10 15.41 13.61
N LEU A 25 -23.00 14.45 14.54
CA LEU A 25 -23.23 13.04 14.26
C LEU A 25 -24.72 12.72 14.36
N SER A 26 -25.25 12.07 13.34
CA SER A 26 -26.58 11.43 13.40
C SER A 26 -26.58 10.38 14.53
N PRO A 27 -27.71 10.09 15.21
CA PRO A 27 -27.76 8.97 16.15
C PRO A 27 -27.51 7.62 15.43
N PRO A 28 -26.99 6.60 16.13
CA PRO A 28 -26.91 5.25 15.59
C PRO A 28 -28.26 4.75 15.12
N THR A 29 -28.27 4.03 14.01
CA THR A 29 -29.43 3.31 13.50
C THR A 29 -29.46 1.90 14.09
N GLY A 30 -30.55 1.54 14.77
CA GLY A 30 -30.73 0.21 15.38
C GLY A 30 -30.41 0.18 16.88
N GLU A 31 -30.79 -0.92 17.54
CA GLU A 31 -30.45 -1.16 18.94
C GLU A 31 -29.25 -2.12 19.05
N PRO A 32 -28.37 -1.93 20.05
CA PRO A 32 -27.32 -2.91 20.34
C PRO A 32 -27.93 -4.29 20.54
N LEU A 33 -27.53 -5.26 19.72
CA LEU A 33 -27.95 -6.64 19.89
C LEU A 33 -27.06 -7.29 20.96
N ASP A 34 -27.59 -7.46 22.17
CA ASP A 34 -26.99 -8.32 23.18
C ASP A 34 -27.30 -9.79 22.85
N GLY A 35 -26.28 -10.58 22.51
CA GLY A 35 -26.45 -12.00 22.23
C GLY A 35 -25.24 -12.65 21.55
N PRO A 36 -25.26 -14.00 21.40
CA PRO A 36 -24.24 -14.71 20.64
C PRO A 36 -24.28 -14.30 19.16
N PRO A 37 -23.15 -14.39 18.42
CA PRO A 37 -23.12 -14.12 16.99
C PRO A 37 -24.18 -14.92 16.22
N GLN A 38 -24.92 -14.25 15.35
CA GLN A 38 -25.95 -14.87 14.52
C GLN A 38 -25.39 -15.22 13.14
N ARG A 39 -25.80 -16.38 12.60
CA ARG A 39 -25.44 -16.79 11.24
C ARG A 39 -26.33 -16.07 10.23
N GLY A 40 -25.72 -15.58 9.16
CA GLY A 40 -26.38 -14.96 8.03
C GLY A 40 -25.97 -13.52 7.80
N GLY A 41 -26.49 -12.92 6.74
CA GLY A 41 -26.30 -11.51 6.42
C GLY A 41 -25.04 -11.21 5.61
N THR A 42 -25.02 -10.03 5.00
CA THR A 42 -23.90 -9.54 4.19
C THR A 42 -23.33 -8.31 4.85
N LEU A 43 -22.04 -8.34 5.17
CA LEU A 43 -21.33 -7.17 5.68
C LEU A 43 -21.00 -6.23 4.52
N THR A 44 -21.43 -4.98 4.60
CA THR A 44 -21.11 -3.91 3.65
C THR A 44 -20.13 -2.93 4.28
N LEU A 45 -18.97 -2.76 3.65
CA LEU A 45 -17.93 -1.84 4.08
C LEU A 45 -17.28 -1.15 2.89
N SER A 46 -16.47 -0.13 3.16
CA SER A 46 -15.73 0.61 2.13
C SER A 46 -14.30 0.86 2.54
N THR A 47 -13.44 1.15 1.57
CA THR A 47 -12.10 1.71 1.79
C THR A 47 -11.84 2.90 0.85
N PHE A 48 -10.97 3.83 1.25
CA PHE A 48 -10.55 4.98 0.44
C PHE A 48 -9.55 4.59 -0.65
N VAL A 49 -8.85 3.45 -0.51
CA VAL A 49 -7.87 3.02 -1.52
C VAL A 49 -8.55 2.25 -2.66
N GLY A 50 -8.02 2.43 -3.87
CA GLY A 50 -8.39 1.59 -5.01
C GLY A 50 -7.59 0.30 -4.99
N ILE A 51 -8.25 -0.84 -5.22
CA ILE A 51 -7.58 -2.14 -5.27
C ILE A 51 -7.28 -2.52 -6.72
N ARG A 52 -6.01 -2.85 -6.99
CA ARG A 52 -5.53 -3.17 -8.35
C ARG A 52 -5.48 -4.67 -8.64
N SER A 53 -5.20 -5.47 -7.62
CA SER A 53 -5.18 -6.93 -7.72
C SER A 53 -5.51 -7.56 -6.37
N ILE A 54 -6.07 -8.76 -6.44
CA ILE A 54 -6.34 -9.64 -5.30
C ILE A 54 -5.54 -10.94 -5.39
N ASP A 55 -4.60 -11.02 -6.34
CA ASP A 55 -3.73 -12.18 -6.50
C ASP A 55 -2.61 -12.16 -5.45
N PRO A 56 -2.50 -13.16 -4.57
CA PRO A 56 -1.52 -13.16 -3.49
C PRO A 56 -0.07 -13.03 -3.96
N ALA A 57 0.23 -13.41 -5.20
CA ALA A 57 1.59 -13.32 -5.73
C ALA A 57 2.09 -11.88 -5.96
N VAL A 58 1.17 -10.92 -6.13
CA VAL A 58 1.50 -9.51 -6.43
C VAL A 58 0.80 -8.50 -5.53
N ALA A 59 -0.30 -8.89 -4.89
CA ALA A 59 -1.04 -8.05 -3.95
C ALA A 59 -0.25 -7.92 -2.64
N PHE A 60 0.36 -6.74 -2.45
CA PHE A 60 1.14 -6.40 -1.26
C PHE A 60 0.99 -4.92 -0.96
N ASP A 61 -0.13 -4.58 -0.34
CA ASP A 61 -0.43 -3.23 0.16
C ASP A 61 -1.52 -3.31 1.24
N GLU A 62 -1.70 -2.24 2.01
CA GLU A 62 -2.63 -2.18 3.14
C GLU A 62 -4.10 -2.39 2.71
N GLY A 63 -4.46 -2.05 1.47
CA GLY A 63 -5.81 -2.23 0.95
C GLY A 63 -6.11 -3.64 0.45
N SER A 64 -5.17 -4.24 -0.28
CA SER A 64 -5.37 -5.56 -0.90
C SER A 64 -5.23 -6.70 0.11
N GLU A 65 -4.37 -6.55 1.12
CA GLU A 65 -4.01 -7.62 2.04
C GLU A 65 -5.19 -8.18 2.86
N PRO A 66 -6.11 -7.35 3.42
CA PRO A 66 -7.30 -7.86 4.07
C PRO A 66 -8.19 -8.71 3.16
N ILE A 67 -8.34 -8.33 1.89
CA ILE A 67 -9.10 -9.10 0.89
C ILE A 67 -8.41 -10.43 0.60
N VAL A 68 -7.08 -10.41 0.44
CA VAL A 68 -6.28 -11.61 0.26
C VAL A 68 -6.46 -12.56 1.44
N ARG A 69 -6.46 -12.08 2.69
CA ARG A 69 -6.70 -12.92 3.88
C ARG A 69 -8.10 -13.54 3.92
N LEU A 70 -9.11 -12.90 3.33
CA LEU A 70 -10.47 -13.45 3.24
C LEU A 70 -10.57 -14.54 2.17
N LEU A 71 -9.84 -14.38 1.06
CA LEU A 71 -9.86 -15.31 -0.08
C LEU A 71 -8.89 -16.49 0.08
N PHE A 72 -7.73 -16.27 0.68
CA PHE A 72 -6.64 -17.24 0.71
C PHE A 72 -6.24 -17.56 2.14
N ALA A 73 -6.37 -18.83 2.52
CA ALA A 73 -5.74 -19.34 3.74
C ALA A 73 -4.23 -19.43 3.52
N ARG A 74 -3.47 -19.05 4.53
CA ARG A 74 -2.00 -18.98 4.50
C ARG A 74 -1.41 -20.21 5.18
N LEU A 75 -0.09 -20.36 5.13
CA LEU A 75 0.55 -21.44 5.89
C LEU A 75 0.46 -21.18 7.40
N PHE A 76 0.79 -19.95 7.80
CA PHE A 76 0.67 -19.45 9.17
C PHE A 76 -0.13 -18.15 9.21
N ARG A 77 -0.58 -17.77 10.40
CA ARG A 77 -1.25 -16.49 10.66
C ARG A 77 -0.77 -15.91 11.99
N VAL A 78 -0.94 -14.60 12.12
CA VAL A 78 -0.75 -13.90 13.39
C VAL A 78 -2.08 -13.91 14.14
N SER A 79 -2.07 -14.42 15.37
CA SER A 79 -3.21 -14.49 16.27
C SER A 79 -3.62 -13.08 16.75
N ARG A 80 -4.75 -12.99 17.46
CA ARG A 80 -5.18 -11.73 18.10
C ARG A 80 -4.19 -11.26 19.17
N THR A 81 -3.43 -12.16 19.79
CA THR A 81 -2.40 -11.84 20.79
C THR A 81 -1.05 -11.47 20.17
N GLY A 82 -0.93 -11.56 18.83
CA GLY A 82 0.31 -11.26 18.11
C GLY A 82 1.24 -12.47 17.95
N GLU A 83 0.83 -13.66 18.39
CA GLU A 83 1.60 -14.89 18.26
C GLU A 83 1.43 -15.50 16.86
N ILE A 84 2.47 -16.15 16.35
CA ILE A 84 2.38 -16.89 15.08
C ILE A 84 1.83 -18.28 15.36
N GLU A 85 0.74 -18.63 14.70
CA GLU A 85 0.10 -19.93 14.79
C GLU A 85 -0.19 -20.49 13.39
N GLY A 86 -0.48 -21.79 13.32
CA GLY A 86 -0.86 -22.45 12.08
C GLY A 86 -2.17 -21.92 11.51
N ASP A 87 -2.24 -21.79 10.18
CA ASP A 87 -3.50 -21.62 9.44
C ASP A 87 -3.76 -22.90 8.63
N LEU A 88 -3.09 -23.10 7.49
CA LEU A 88 -3.11 -24.38 6.78
C LEU A 88 -2.16 -25.44 7.37
N VAL A 89 -1.19 -25.03 8.18
CA VAL A 89 -0.24 -25.91 8.86
C VAL A 89 -0.81 -26.35 10.22
N GLU A 90 -0.93 -27.65 10.43
CA GLU A 90 -1.37 -28.24 11.70
C GLU A 90 -0.20 -28.38 12.67
N ASN A 91 0.93 -28.91 12.18
CA ASN A 91 2.17 -29.08 12.94
C ASN A 91 3.37 -28.63 12.10
N HIS A 92 4.41 -28.14 12.77
CA HIS A 92 5.69 -27.86 12.11
C HIS A 92 6.86 -28.20 13.00
N ARG A 93 8.01 -28.45 12.38
CA ARG A 93 9.27 -28.73 13.07
C ARG A 93 10.41 -28.00 12.38
N LEU A 94 11.09 -27.14 13.12
CA LEU A 94 12.38 -26.56 12.72
C LEU A 94 13.51 -27.52 13.15
N SER A 95 14.47 -27.77 12.27
CA SER A 95 15.67 -28.54 12.60
C SER A 95 16.53 -27.82 13.65
N PRO A 96 17.37 -28.53 14.43
CA PRO A 96 18.21 -27.90 15.45
C PRO A 96 19.19 -26.84 14.93
N ASP A 97 19.61 -26.95 13.67
CA ASP A 97 20.48 -25.98 12.99
C ASP A 97 19.70 -24.80 12.36
N GLY A 98 18.37 -24.82 12.40
CA GLY A 98 17.52 -23.76 11.83
C GLY A 98 17.45 -23.77 10.30
N LEU A 99 17.92 -24.81 9.64
CA LEU A 99 18.00 -24.87 8.16
C LEU A 99 16.83 -25.57 7.49
N GLU A 100 16.07 -26.40 8.19
CA GLU A 100 14.93 -27.13 7.64
C GLU A 100 13.65 -26.90 8.45
N LEU A 101 12.62 -26.38 7.79
CA LEU A 101 11.27 -26.29 8.33
C LEU A 101 10.39 -27.35 7.64
N THR A 102 9.99 -28.39 8.38
CA THR A 102 9.01 -29.38 7.91
C THR A 102 7.63 -28.99 8.42
N MET A 103 6.64 -28.93 7.53
CA MET A 103 5.26 -28.52 7.82
C MET A 103 4.29 -29.63 7.43
N GLU A 104 3.39 -29.97 8.34
CA GLU A 104 2.27 -30.87 8.13
C GLU A 104 1.01 -30.05 7.88
N LEU A 105 0.40 -30.25 6.72
CA LEU A 105 -0.82 -29.55 6.31
C LEU A 105 -2.05 -30.25 6.85
N ARG A 106 -3.06 -29.45 7.18
CA ARG A 106 -4.37 -29.94 7.61
C ARG A 106 -5.05 -30.74 6.49
N ARG A 107 -5.59 -31.91 6.82
CA ARG A 107 -6.19 -32.85 5.83
C ARG A 107 -7.59 -32.48 5.38
N ASP A 108 -8.32 -31.73 6.20
CA ASP A 108 -9.66 -31.22 5.94
C ASP A 108 -9.65 -29.88 5.18
N ALA A 109 -8.47 -29.29 4.92
CA ALA A 109 -8.37 -28.07 4.13
C ALA A 109 -8.86 -28.29 2.68
N ARG A 110 -9.71 -27.38 2.21
CA ARG A 110 -10.27 -27.38 0.86
C ARG A 110 -10.10 -26.02 0.21
N PHE A 111 -9.84 -26.04 -1.09
CA PHE A 111 -9.94 -24.87 -1.94
C PHE A 111 -11.41 -24.51 -2.23
N HIS A 112 -11.65 -23.31 -2.74
CA HIS A 112 -12.98 -22.81 -3.10
C HIS A 112 -13.67 -23.64 -4.18
N ASP A 113 -12.90 -24.37 -5.00
CA ASP A 113 -13.40 -25.31 -6.01
C ASP A 113 -13.72 -26.72 -5.46
N GLY A 114 -13.52 -26.92 -4.15
CA GLY A 114 -13.77 -28.18 -3.44
C GLY A 114 -12.61 -29.18 -3.48
N SER A 115 -11.53 -28.89 -4.19
CA SER A 115 -10.34 -29.76 -4.20
C SER A 115 -9.59 -29.70 -2.86
N PRO A 116 -8.89 -30.78 -2.45
CA PRO A 116 -8.05 -30.75 -1.24
C PRO A 116 -6.82 -29.85 -1.43
N VAL A 117 -6.40 -29.20 -0.35
CA VAL A 117 -5.11 -28.49 -0.33
C VAL A 117 -3.99 -29.50 -0.07
N LEU A 118 -3.07 -29.64 -1.02
CA LEU A 118 -1.94 -30.57 -0.94
C LEU A 118 -0.60 -29.82 -0.85
N ALA A 119 0.43 -30.53 -0.38
CA ALA A 119 1.80 -30.03 -0.34
C ALA A 119 2.34 -29.64 -1.73
N SER A 120 1.88 -30.32 -2.78
CA SER A 120 2.19 -29.96 -4.17
C SER A 120 1.60 -28.62 -4.59
N ASP A 121 0.46 -28.21 -4.01
CA ASP A 121 -0.12 -26.88 -4.24
C ASP A 121 0.69 -25.78 -3.54
N VAL A 122 1.26 -26.07 -2.36
CA VAL A 122 2.20 -25.17 -1.69
C VAL A 122 3.43 -24.94 -2.56
N LYS A 123 4.10 -26.01 -3.01
CA LYS A 123 5.28 -25.90 -3.89
C LYS A 123 4.96 -25.14 -5.18
N ARG A 124 3.85 -25.48 -5.86
CA ARG A 124 3.41 -24.77 -7.07
C ARG A 124 3.19 -23.28 -6.80
N SER A 125 2.57 -22.93 -5.67
CA SER A 125 2.23 -21.53 -5.38
C SER A 125 3.47 -20.70 -5.05
N PHE A 126 4.45 -21.27 -4.36
CA PHE A 126 5.78 -20.65 -4.20
C PHE A 126 6.46 -20.44 -5.55
N GLU A 127 6.53 -21.47 -6.38
CA GLU A 127 7.12 -21.39 -7.72
C GLU A 127 6.40 -20.34 -8.57
N ARG A 128 5.07 -20.30 -8.54
CA ARG A 128 4.27 -19.29 -9.24
C ARG A 128 4.56 -17.87 -8.75
N ALA A 129 4.59 -17.65 -7.43
CA ALA A 129 4.84 -16.34 -6.84
C ALA A 129 6.25 -15.85 -7.16
N PHE A 130 7.24 -16.75 -7.20
CA PHE A 130 8.63 -16.40 -7.46
C PHE A 130 9.08 -16.65 -8.89
N HIS A 131 8.18 -17.03 -9.80
CA HIS A 131 8.52 -17.25 -11.20
C HIS A 131 9.17 -15.98 -11.80
N PRO A 132 10.20 -16.07 -12.66
CA PRO A 132 10.89 -14.90 -13.23
C PRO A 132 9.97 -13.86 -13.88
N LYS A 133 8.85 -14.32 -14.45
CA LYS A 133 7.82 -13.48 -15.09
C LYS A 133 6.71 -12.98 -14.16
N THR A 134 6.71 -13.38 -12.89
CA THR A 134 5.78 -12.88 -11.88
C THR A 134 6.40 -11.65 -11.20
N PRO A 135 5.74 -10.47 -11.22
CA PRO A 135 6.25 -9.25 -10.60
C PRO A 135 5.98 -9.24 -9.08
N CYS A 136 6.51 -10.23 -8.37
CA CYS A 136 6.39 -10.29 -6.92
C CYS A 136 7.08 -9.07 -6.29
N PRO A 137 6.42 -8.34 -5.36
CA PRO A 137 6.96 -7.14 -4.74
C PRO A 137 7.98 -7.43 -3.63
N VAL A 138 7.96 -8.64 -3.06
CA VAL A 138 8.80 -9.01 -1.89
C VAL A 138 9.66 -10.27 -2.10
N PRO A 139 10.30 -10.47 -3.28
CA PRO A 139 11.08 -11.68 -3.53
C PRO A 139 12.31 -11.77 -2.62
N SER A 140 12.86 -10.62 -2.20
CA SER A 140 14.02 -10.57 -1.30
C SER A 140 13.75 -11.18 0.08
N PHE A 141 12.50 -11.27 0.52
CA PHE A 141 12.18 -11.88 1.81
C PHE A 141 12.42 -13.39 1.82
N PHE A 142 12.48 -14.01 0.65
CA PHE A 142 12.59 -15.47 0.49
C PHE A 142 13.94 -15.90 -0.10
N ASP A 143 14.89 -14.98 -0.20
CA ASP A 143 16.16 -15.20 -0.90
C ASP A 143 17.01 -16.30 -0.26
N ARG A 144 16.88 -16.53 1.06
CA ARG A 144 17.59 -17.57 1.83
C ARG A 144 17.11 -18.99 1.54
N ILE A 145 15.96 -19.19 0.89
CA ILE A 145 15.50 -20.52 0.48
C ILE A 145 16.51 -21.13 -0.51
N ALA A 146 16.90 -22.39 -0.29
CA ALA A 146 17.82 -23.09 -1.18
C ALA A 146 17.31 -23.07 -2.63
N GLY A 147 18.20 -22.80 -3.59
CA GLY A 147 17.83 -22.70 -5.01
C GLY A 147 17.06 -21.44 -5.43
N PHE A 148 16.64 -20.56 -4.50
CA PHE A 148 15.83 -19.38 -4.84
C PHE A 148 16.47 -18.47 -5.89
N THR A 149 17.74 -18.11 -5.73
CA THR A 149 18.45 -17.23 -6.67
C THR A 149 18.56 -17.86 -8.06
N ALA A 150 18.85 -19.16 -8.14
CA ALA A 150 18.94 -19.87 -9.43
C ALA A 150 17.57 -19.94 -10.11
N TYR A 151 16.51 -20.24 -9.35
CA TYR A 151 15.13 -20.25 -9.86
C TYR A 151 14.70 -18.87 -10.38
N ARG A 152 14.96 -17.80 -9.60
CA ARG A 152 14.64 -16.41 -9.97
C ARG A 152 15.36 -15.93 -11.22
N LYS A 153 16.59 -16.38 -11.44
CA LYS A 153 17.37 -16.06 -12.64
C LYS A 153 16.96 -16.86 -13.87
N GLY A 154 16.17 -17.93 -13.69
CA GLY A 154 15.82 -18.87 -14.76
C GLY A 154 16.89 -19.94 -15.00
N ASP A 155 17.89 -20.04 -14.13
CA ASP A 155 18.95 -21.07 -14.19
C ASP A 155 18.46 -22.43 -13.67
N ALA A 156 17.34 -22.44 -12.94
CA ALA A 156 16.66 -23.64 -12.45
C ALA A 156 15.18 -23.62 -12.83
N THR A 157 14.61 -24.77 -13.14
CA THR A 157 13.20 -24.94 -13.53
C THR A 157 12.25 -25.07 -12.35
N GLU A 158 12.79 -25.35 -11.16
CA GLU A 158 12.01 -25.53 -9.92
C GLU A 158 12.71 -24.87 -8.73
N LEU A 159 11.94 -24.60 -7.67
CA LEU A 159 12.46 -24.10 -6.42
C LEU A 159 12.89 -25.28 -5.53
N SER A 160 14.16 -25.66 -5.61
CA SER A 160 14.68 -26.88 -4.95
C SER A 160 14.61 -26.85 -3.42
N GLY A 161 14.63 -25.67 -2.81
CA GLY A 161 14.46 -25.50 -1.37
C GLY A 161 13.03 -25.72 -0.89
N VAL A 162 12.05 -25.98 -1.76
CA VAL A 162 10.69 -26.36 -1.38
C VAL A 162 10.41 -27.77 -1.89
N ALA A 163 10.39 -28.73 -0.96
CA ALA A 163 10.26 -30.15 -1.25
C ALA A 163 8.93 -30.72 -0.76
N VAL A 164 8.26 -31.50 -1.61
CA VAL A 164 7.05 -32.27 -1.24
C VAL A 164 7.49 -33.63 -0.73
N LEU A 165 7.26 -33.90 0.55
CA LEU A 165 7.63 -35.19 1.18
C LEU A 165 6.48 -36.19 1.15
N SER A 166 5.24 -35.70 1.16
CA SER A 166 4.01 -36.48 0.92
C SER A 166 2.86 -35.52 0.57
N ASP A 167 1.66 -36.04 0.31
CA ASP A 167 0.47 -35.24 -0.01
C ASP A 167 0.18 -34.10 0.97
N HIS A 168 0.55 -34.25 2.25
CA HIS A 168 0.31 -33.26 3.29
C HIS A 168 1.57 -32.83 4.03
N VAL A 169 2.76 -33.15 3.52
CA VAL A 169 4.02 -32.75 4.17
C VAL A 169 4.91 -32.05 3.17
N VAL A 170 5.27 -30.80 3.50
CA VAL A 170 6.18 -29.96 2.72
C VAL A 170 7.36 -29.53 3.59
N ARG A 171 8.55 -29.44 3.02
CA ARG A 171 9.74 -28.95 3.69
C ARG A 171 10.30 -27.73 2.96
N ILE A 172 10.69 -26.72 3.73
CA ILE A 172 11.50 -25.60 3.27
C ILE A 172 12.92 -25.79 3.80
N THR A 173 13.90 -25.74 2.91
CA THR A 173 15.33 -25.78 3.22
C THR A 173 15.96 -24.42 2.95
N LEU A 174 16.70 -23.90 3.91
CA LEU A 174 17.42 -22.63 3.83
C LEU A 174 18.91 -22.85 3.59
N ARG A 175 19.59 -21.84 3.01
CA ARG A 175 21.06 -21.82 2.88
C ARG A 175 21.77 -21.34 4.14
N GLU A 176 21.06 -20.60 4.98
CA GLU A 176 21.51 -20.09 6.27
C GLU A 176 20.29 -19.91 7.20
N PRO A 177 20.46 -19.95 8.54
CA PRO A 177 19.33 -19.79 9.46
C PRO A 177 18.68 -18.41 9.30
N ASP A 178 17.34 -18.39 9.27
CA ASP A 178 16.56 -17.16 9.15
C ASP A 178 15.49 -17.07 10.24
N ALA A 179 15.70 -16.19 11.21
CA ALA A 179 14.73 -15.94 12.29
C ALA A 179 13.40 -15.34 11.78
N THR A 180 13.37 -14.80 10.55
CA THR A 180 12.17 -14.23 9.94
C THR A 180 11.32 -15.25 9.18
N LEU A 181 11.77 -16.51 9.05
CA LEU A 181 11.09 -17.54 8.25
C LEU A 181 9.60 -17.71 8.62
N LEU A 182 9.27 -17.94 9.90
CA LEU A 182 7.87 -18.09 10.29
C LEU A 182 7.05 -16.80 10.04
N PRO A 183 7.53 -15.59 10.42
CA PRO A 183 6.86 -14.34 10.05
C PRO A 183 6.56 -14.19 8.55
N ILE A 184 7.52 -14.43 7.66
CA ILE A 184 7.30 -14.25 6.22
C ILE A 184 6.32 -15.28 5.64
N LEU A 185 6.20 -16.46 6.27
CA LEU A 185 5.19 -17.47 5.91
C LEU A 185 3.76 -17.10 6.36
N THR A 186 3.58 -15.99 7.09
CA THR A 186 2.27 -15.40 7.38
C THR A 186 1.78 -14.42 6.31
N LEU A 187 2.57 -14.16 5.27
CA LEU A 187 2.21 -13.25 4.19
C LEU A 187 1.29 -13.91 3.17
N GLY A 188 0.45 -13.12 2.51
CA GLY A 188 -0.43 -13.60 1.44
C GLY A 188 0.35 -14.26 0.29
N THR A 189 1.56 -13.78 -0.01
CA THR A 189 2.44 -14.29 -1.09
C THR A 189 2.77 -15.77 -0.99
N THR A 190 2.67 -16.37 0.20
CA THR A 190 2.94 -17.80 0.42
C THR A 190 1.67 -18.66 0.42
N ALA A 191 0.50 -18.04 0.27
CA ALA A 191 -0.77 -18.73 0.30
C ALA A 191 -0.94 -19.66 -0.91
N PRO A 192 -1.34 -20.93 -0.70
CA PRO A 192 -1.69 -21.81 -1.80
C PRO A 192 -2.87 -21.27 -2.61
N VAL A 193 -2.75 -21.35 -3.94
CA VAL A 193 -3.81 -20.98 -4.89
C VAL A 193 -4.30 -22.20 -5.66
N CYS A 194 -5.54 -22.21 -6.16
CA CYS A 194 -6.07 -23.30 -6.99
C CYS A 194 -5.26 -23.49 -8.29
N ARG A 195 -5.37 -24.65 -8.94
CA ARG A 195 -4.69 -24.93 -10.22
C ARG A 195 -5.11 -23.95 -11.33
N SER A 196 -6.31 -23.40 -11.26
CA SER A 196 -6.82 -22.39 -12.19
C SER A 196 -5.98 -21.10 -12.22
N ALA A 197 -5.18 -20.84 -11.20
CA ALA A 197 -4.27 -19.69 -11.13
C ALA A 197 -3.05 -19.80 -12.07
N GLY A 198 -2.85 -20.96 -12.71
CA GLY A 198 -1.72 -21.22 -13.59
C GLY A 198 -0.37 -21.31 -12.86
N HIS A 199 0.71 -21.18 -13.62
CA HIS A 199 2.10 -21.27 -13.12
C HIS A 199 2.81 -19.92 -13.03
N VAL A 200 2.21 -18.86 -13.56
CA VAL A 200 2.74 -17.49 -13.58
C VAL A 200 1.58 -16.57 -13.25
N PHE A 201 1.89 -15.38 -12.73
CA PHE A 201 0.91 -14.31 -12.59
C PHE A 201 0.16 -14.05 -13.91
N ASP A 202 -1.17 -13.96 -13.80
CA ASP A 202 -2.08 -13.54 -14.87
C ASP A 202 -3.11 -12.60 -14.25
N PRO A 203 -3.21 -11.32 -14.69
CA PRO A 203 -4.20 -10.38 -14.20
C PRO A 203 -5.65 -10.89 -14.29
N LYS A 204 -5.95 -11.80 -15.23
CA LYS A 204 -7.28 -12.42 -15.36
C LYS A 204 -7.68 -13.24 -14.14
N PHE A 205 -6.70 -13.68 -13.33
CA PHE A 205 -6.97 -14.40 -12.09
C PHE A 205 -7.75 -13.54 -11.08
N ASN A 206 -7.72 -12.21 -11.16
CA ASN A 206 -8.58 -11.36 -10.33
C ASN A 206 -10.08 -11.64 -10.55
N GLN A 207 -10.48 -12.14 -11.73
CA GLN A 207 -11.88 -12.47 -12.04
C GLN A 207 -12.27 -13.89 -11.60
N THR A 208 -11.28 -14.74 -11.32
CA THR A 208 -11.46 -16.18 -11.02
C THR A 208 -10.69 -16.60 -9.78
N ALA A 209 -10.40 -15.65 -8.89
CA ALA A 209 -9.56 -15.85 -7.72
C ALA A 209 -10.08 -17.01 -6.89
N CYS A 210 -9.21 -17.99 -6.66
CA CYS A 210 -9.55 -19.24 -6.02
C CYS A 210 -8.43 -19.61 -5.04
N GLY A 211 -8.80 -19.61 -3.76
CA GLY A 211 -7.94 -19.91 -2.63
C GLY A 211 -8.60 -20.90 -1.68
N ALA A 212 -8.14 -20.93 -0.43
CA ALA A 212 -8.68 -21.80 0.62
C ALA A 212 -9.21 -21.02 1.83
N GLY A 213 -9.45 -19.71 1.67
CA GLY A 213 -9.88 -18.82 2.75
C GLY A 213 -11.36 -18.97 3.15
N PRO A 214 -11.79 -18.23 4.19
CA PRO A 214 -13.16 -18.25 4.73
C PRO A 214 -14.23 -17.74 3.76
N PHE A 215 -13.85 -16.93 2.77
CA PHE A 215 -14.74 -16.45 1.73
C PHE A 215 -14.17 -16.75 0.34
N ARG A 216 -15.06 -16.93 -0.63
CA ARG A 216 -14.73 -17.08 -2.05
C ARG A 216 -15.22 -15.88 -2.85
N LEU A 217 -14.56 -15.60 -3.97
CA LEU A 217 -14.95 -14.54 -4.88
C LEU A 217 -16.36 -14.82 -5.45
N ALA A 218 -17.24 -13.82 -5.38
CA ALA A 218 -18.54 -13.84 -6.04
C ALA A 218 -18.56 -12.90 -7.26
N SER A 219 -18.01 -11.69 -7.13
CA SER A 219 -17.80 -10.77 -8.25
C SER A 219 -16.63 -9.82 -7.98
N TRP A 220 -15.91 -9.45 -9.05
CA TRP A 220 -14.85 -8.45 -9.03
C TRP A 220 -15.17 -7.33 -10.01
N GLN A 221 -15.43 -6.13 -9.51
CA GLN A 221 -15.86 -4.96 -10.29
C GLN A 221 -14.71 -3.96 -10.44
N GLY A 222 -13.48 -4.47 -10.61
CA GLY A 222 -12.30 -3.64 -10.85
C GLY A 222 -12.04 -2.66 -9.71
N ARG A 223 -12.12 -1.36 -10.00
CA ARG A 223 -11.81 -0.28 -9.07
C ARG A 223 -13.01 0.15 -8.21
N GLU A 224 -14.17 -0.48 -8.35
CA GLU A 224 -15.40 -0.06 -7.68
C GLU A 224 -15.74 -0.90 -6.45
N ALA A 225 -15.75 -2.23 -6.60
CA ALA A 225 -16.17 -3.13 -5.52
C ALA A 225 -15.70 -4.58 -5.71
N ILE A 226 -15.74 -5.33 -4.62
CA ILE A 226 -15.68 -6.80 -4.59
C ILE A 226 -16.87 -7.34 -3.79
N GLU A 227 -17.44 -8.44 -4.29
CA GLU A 227 -18.40 -9.23 -3.54
C GLU A 227 -17.82 -10.61 -3.25
N LEU A 228 -17.95 -11.02 -1.99
CA LEU A 228 -17.46 -12.27 -1.46
C LEU A 228 -18.62 -13.07 -0.87
N ARG A 229 -18.55 -14.40 -0.96
CA ARG A 229 -19.51 -15.32 -0.33
C ARG A 229 -18.79 -16.27 0.59
N ARG A 230 -19.43 -16.64 1.71
CA ARG A 230 -18.86 -17.61 2.66
C ARG A 230 -18.49 -18.90 1.95
N HIS A 231 -17.30 -19.41 2.24
CA HIS A 231 -16.82 -20.70 1.80
C HIS A 231 -17.16 -21.76 2.87
N ASP A 232 -18.23 -22.53 2.67
CA ASP A 232 -18.66 -23.54 3.66
C ASP A 232 -17.67 -24.70 3.82
N GLY A 233 -16.77 -24.90 2.85
CA GLY A 233 -15.64 -25.85 2.92
C GLY A 233 -14.41 -25.30 3.65
N TYR A 234 -14.47 -24.07 4.16
CA TYR A 234 -13.37 -23.52 4.96
C TYR A 234 -13.21 -24.34 6.24
N HIS A 235 -11.96 -24.63 6.57
CA HIS A 235 -11.67 -25.51 7.69
C HIS A 235 -12.06 -24.95 9.07
N GLY A 236 -12.22 -23.63 9.17
CA GLY A 236 -12.76 -22.94 10.33
C GLY A 236 -14.20 -22.45 10.12
N ALA A 237 -14.99 -23.10 9.27
CA ALA A 237 -16.32 -22.61 8.85
C ALA A 237 -17.29 -22.34 10.03
N SER A 238 -17.14 -23.03 11.16
CA SER A 238 -17.97 -22.79 12.35
C SER A 238 -17.82 -21.40 12.96
N ALA A 239 -16.67 -20.73 12.74
CA ALA A 239 -16.41 -19.37 13.17
C ALA A 239 -16.86 -18.31 12.15
N VAL A 240 -17.34 -18.71 10.96
CA VAL A 240 -17.72 -17.80 9.88
C VAL A 240 -19.24 -17.65 9.84
N HIS A 241 -19.74 -16.59 10.46
CA HIS A 241 -21.17 -16.35 10.62
C HIS A 241 -21.81 -15.66 9.41
N LEU A 242 -21.12 -14.70 8.77
CA LEU A 242 -21.64 -13.95 7.63
C LEU A 242 -21.88 -14.84 6.40
N ASP A 243 -22.90 -14.54 5.59
CA ASP A 243 -23.13 -15.15 4.27
C ASP A 243 -22.24 -14.53 3.19
N GLY A 244 -21.91 -13.24 3.33
CA GLY A 244 -21.09 -12.54 2.35
C GLY A 244 -20.51 -11.23 2.85
N ILE A 245 -19.68 -10.64 2.00
CA ILE A 245 -19.07 -9.32 2.21
C ILE A 245 -19.18 -8.55 0.90
N ARG A 246 -19.66 -7.31 0.95
CA ARG A 246 -19.62 -6.35 -0.14
C ARG A 246 -18.68 -5.23 0.26
N TRP A 247 -17.56 -5.09 -0.45
CA TRP A 247 -16.54 -4.11 -0.13
C TRP A 247 -16.39 -3.11 -1.27
N LEU A 248 -16.69 -1.83 -0.99
CA LEU A 248 -16.55 -0.71 -1.93
C LEU A 248 -15.15 -0.10 -1.88
N PHE A 249 -14.62 0.33 -3.02
CA PHE A 249 -13.26 0.88 -3.13
C PHE A 249 -13.29 2.37 -3.49
N GLY A 250 -12.20 3.07 -3.21
CA GLY A 250 -12.04 4.47 -3.61
C GLY A 250 -13.04 5.43 -2.96
N VAL A 251 -13.64 5.08 -1.82
CA VAL A 251 -14.64 5.91 -1.15
C VAL A 251 -13.96 6.86 -0.16
N PRO A 252 -14.01 8.20 -0.36
CA PRO A 252 -13.36 9.14 0.56
C PRO A 252 -13.91 9.02 1.99
N SER A 253 -13.05 9.13 3.01
CA SER A 253 -13.39 8.94 4.43
C SER A 253 -14.65 9.69 4.90
N THR A 254 -14.83 10.94 4.46
CA THR A 254 -16.04 11.74 4.77
C THR A 254 -17.30 11.14 4.16
N SER A 255 -17.22 10.64 2.93
CA SER A 255 -18.32 9.91 2.28
C SER A 255 -18.61 8.59 3.00
N GLN A 256 -17.58 7.86 3.44
CA GLN A 256 -17.77 6.63 4.22
C GLN A 256 -18.57 6.90 5.49
N ARG A 257 -18.21 7.95 6.25
CA ARG A 257 -18.95 8.36 7.44
C ARG A 257 -20.43 8.63 7.15
N PHE A 258 -20.74 9.44 6.14
CA PHE A 258 -22.14 9.78 5.83
C PHE A 258 -22.95 8.56 5.39
N ARG A 259 -22.34 7.63 4.63
CA ARG A 259 -22.97 6.37 4.24
C ARG A 259 -23.23 5.47 5.44
N PHE A 260 -22.27 5.37 6.36
CA PHE A 260 -22.44 4.64 7.61
C PHE A 260 -23.57 5.22 8.48
N GLU A 261 -23.63 6.54 8.67
CA GLU A 261 -24.72 7.19 9.42
C GLU A 261 -26.11 6.99 8.77
N ARG A 262 -26.17 6.70 7.46
CA ARG A 262 -27.41 6.38 6.73
C ARG A 262 -27.75 4.88 6.71
N GLY A 263 -26.91 4.03 7.31
CA GLY A 263 -27.06 2.57 7.27
C GLY A 263 -26.73 1.94 5.91
N GLU A 264 -26.02 2.65 5.03
CA GLU A 264 -25.52 2.09 3.75
C GLU A 264 -24.24 1.26 3.95
N LEU A 265 -23.49 1.49 5.04
CA LEU A 265 -22.35 0.70 5.47
C LEU A 265 -22.62 0.15 6.87
N ASP A 266 -22.16 -1.07 7.14
CA ASP A 266 -22.29 -1.73 8.43
C ASP A 266 -21.11 -1.41 9.36
N ILE A 267 -19.94 -1.06 8.78
CA ILE A 267 -18.73 -0.69 9.52
C ILE A 267 -18.05 0.48 8.81
N VAL A 268 -17.56 1.44 9.59
CA VAL A 268 -16.62 2.48 9.16
C VAL A 268 -15.31 2.36 9.95
N HIS A 269 -14.17 2.27 9.25
CA HIS A 269 -12.86 2.04 9.87
C HIS A 269 -11.78 3.05 9.45
N GLU A 270 -12.07 3.92 8.48
CA GLU A 270 -11.16 4.94 7.95
C GLU A 270 -11.72 6.34 8.19
N LEU A 271 -12.10 6.63 9.44
CA LEU A 271 -12.58 7.96 9.84
C LEU A 271 -11.46 9.01 9.76
N THR A 272 -11.82 10.25 9.43
CA THR A 272 -10.92 11.39 9.58
C THR A 272 -10.58 11.60 11.07
N ALA A 273 -9.49 12.32 11.35
CA ALA A 273 -9.08 12.60 12.73
C ALA A 273 -10.18 13.30 13.55
N ALA A 274 -10.83 14.30 12.94
CA ALA A 274 -11.92 15.03 13.57
C ALA A 274 -13.14 14.14 13.81
N ASP A 275 -13.49 13.28 12.84
CA ASP A 275 -14.64 12.39 12.99
C ASP A 275 -14.41 11.36 14.09
N ALA A 276 -13.25 10.71 14.17
CA ALA A 276 -13.04 9.71 15.22
C ALA A 276 -13.07 10.32 16.63
N VAL A 277 -12.58 11.56 16.80
CA VAL A 277 -12.72 12.30 18.07
C VAL A 277 -14.20 12.52 18.38
N ALA A 278 -15.00 12.93 17.41
CA ALA A 278 -16.44 13.12 17.58
C ALA A 278 -17.15 11.80 17.95
N PHE A 279 -16.86 10.69 17.24
CA PHE A 279 -17.46 9.38 17.52
C PHE A 279 -17.08 8.84 18.90
N ARG A 280 -15.84 9.06 19.36
CA ARG A 280 -15.39 8.67 20.71
C ARG A 280 -16.00 9.52 21.82
N ALA A 281 -16.25 10.80 21.54
CA ALA A 281 -16.84 11.72 22.51
C ALA A 281 -18.36 11.54 22.65
N ASP A 282 -19.04 11.00 21.64
CA ASP A 282 -20.48 10.80 21.65
C ASP A 282 -20.86 9.52 22.40
N PRO A 283 -21.60 9.59 23.53
CA PRO A 283 -21.98 8.42 24.32
C PRO A 283 -22.91 7.45 23.58
N ARG A 284 -23.54 7.88 22.48
CA ARG A 284 -24.38 7.02 21.63
C ARG A 284 -23.52 6.11 20.73
N TRP A 285 -22.39 6.63 20.26
CA TRP A 285 -21.52 5.95 19.30
C TRP A 285 -20.34 5.24 19.95
N ASN A 286 -19.76 5.82 21.00
CA ASN A 286 -18.56 5.28 21.62
C ASN A 286 -18.68 3.80 22.04
N PRO A 287 -19.80 3.31 22.62
CA PRO A 287 -19.97 1.90 22.96
C PRO A 287 -19.98 0.94 21.76
N LEU A 288 -20.27 1.44 20.55
CA LEU A 288 -20.33 0.66 19.31
C LEU A 288 -18.96 0.58 18.61
N GLY A 289 -17.97 1.35 19.07
CA GLY A 289 -16.65 1.43 18.45
C GLY A 289 -15.65 0.43 19.02
N ALA A 290 -14.92 -0.25 18.13
CA ALA A 290 -13.74 -1.04 18.49
C ALA A 290 -12.47 -0.19 18.30
N TRP A 291 -12.15 0.63 19.30
CA TRP A 291 -11.02 1.57 19.23
C TRP A 291 -9.68 0.88 19.54
N SER A 292 -9.01 0.36 18.52
CA SER A 292 -7.66 -0.22 18.64
C SER A 292 -6.57 0.73 18.16
N ARG A 293 -5.43 0.75 18.84
CA ARG A 293 -4.21 1.39 18.33
C ARG A 293 -3.58 0.51 17.25
N PRO A 294 -3.31 1.04 16.04
CA PRO A 294 -2.58 0.29 15.03
C PRO A 294 -1.20 -0.12 15.54
N ARG A 295 -0.79 -1.37 15.28
CA ARG A 295 0.59 -1.83 15.51
C ARG A 295 1.46 -1.52 14.29
N SER A 296 1.53 -0.24 13.94
CA SER A 296 2.23 0.24 12.75
C SER A 296 2.96 1.53 13.04
N THR A 297 4.14 1.68 12.44
CA THR A 297 4.89 2.94 12.45
C THR A 297 4.61 3.68 11.14
N ARG A 298 4.38 4.99 11.23
CA ARG A 298 4.36 5.90 10.08
C ARG A 298 5.61 6.78 10.16
N GLY A 299 6.19 7.13 9.03
CA GLY A 299 7.42 7.91 8.98
C GLY A 299 7.75 8.37 7.57
N ILE A 300 8.70 9.29 7.47
CA ILE A 300 9.22 9.79 6.20
C ILE A 300 10.35 8.87 5.74
N PHE A 301 10.26 8.40 4.51
CA PHE A 301 11.30 7.59 3.89
C PHE A 301 12.18 8.47 3.00
N MET A 302 13.49 8.39 3.21
CA MET A 302 14.49 9.17 2.48
C MET A 302 15.32 8.23 1.59
N ASN A 303 15.31 8.45 0.29
CA ASN A 303 16.10 7.63 -0.64
C ASN A 303 17.60 7.93 -0.48
N THR A 304 18.33 7.03 0.17
CA THR A 304 19.75 7.22 0.50
C THR A 304 20.70 7.16 -0.71
N GLU A 305 20.18 6.86 -1.90
CA GLU A 305 20.98 6.81 -3.13
C GLU A 305 20.93 8.13 -3.91
N LEU A 306 20.01 9.03 -3.56
CA LEU A 306 19.80 10.29 -4.25
C LEU A 306 20.23 11.50 -3.42
N PRO A 307 20.73 12.58 -4.04
CA PRO A 307 20.81 13.89 -3.40
C PRO A 307 19.46 14.39 -2.87
N PRO A 308 19.45 15.12 -1.73
CA PRO A 308 20.57 15.31 -0.80
C PRO A 308 20.71 14.16 0.23
N PHE A 309 19.82 13.19 0.20
CA PHE A 309 19.70 12.14 1.21
C PHE A 309 20.82 11.09 1.20
N HIS A 310 21.70 11.07 0.19
CA HIS A 310 22.96 10.32 0.28
C HIS A 310 23.85 10.80 1.44
N ASP A 311 23.78 12.08 1.82
CA ASP A 311 24.47 12.62 2.98
C ASP A 311 23.72 12.31 4.30
N ALA A 312 24.36 11.54 5.18
CA ALA A 312 23.80 11.19 6.48
C ALA A 312 23.52 12.40 7.39
N ARG A 313 24.24 13.50 7.21
CA ARG A 313 24.03 14.75 7.97
C ARG A 313 22.69 15.37 7.61
N VAL A 314 22.34 15.40 6.32
CA VAL A 314 21.05 15.91 5.85
C VAL A 314 19.91 15.05 6.40
N ARG A 315 20.04 13.71 6.35
CA ARG A 315 19.02 12.82 6.93
C ARG A 315 18.81 13.02 8.43
N ARG A 316 19.90 13.24 9.17
CA ARG A 316 19.83 13.54 10.60
C ARG A 316 19.21 14.91 10.86
N ALA A 317 19.54 15.91 10.04
CA ALA A 317 18.94 17.24 10.14
C ALA A 317 17.42 17.17 9.98
N VAL A 318 16.92 16.52 8.93
CA VAL A 318 15.48 16.28 8.71
C VAL A 318 14.85 15.60 9.91
N ALA A 319 15.48 14.55 10.45
CA ALA A 319 14.92 13.83 11.60
C ALA A 319 14.88 14.64 12.91
N HIS A 320 15.81 15.58 13.09
CA HIS A 320 15.83 16.52 14.23
C HIS A 320 14.94 17.73 14.00
N ALA A 321 14.61 18.05 12.75
CA ALA A 321 13.73 19.15 12.40
C ALA A 321 12.26 18.85 12.74
N ILE A 322 11.85 17.59 12.85
CA ILE A 322 10.43 17.21 13.00
C ILE A 322 10.05 17.06 14.48
N ASP A 323 9.09 17.87 14.94
CA ASP A 323 8.46 17.72 16.25
C ASP A 323 7.34 16.67 16.22
N ARG A 324 7.67 15.44 16.64
CA ARG A 324 6.72 14.32 16.62
C ARG A 324 5.57 14.49 17.60
N ASP A 325 5.78 15.16 18.73
CA ASP A 325 4.72 15.40 19.73
C ASP A 325 3.72 16.41 19.19
N GLN A 326 4.21 17.46 18.52
CA GLN A 326 3.35 18.41 17.85
C GLN A 326 2.57 17.76 16.69
N VAL A 327 3.23 16.94 15.84
CA VAL A 327 2.54 16.18 14.77
C VAL A 327 1.47 15.25 15.37
N ALA A 328 1.76 14.57 16.48
CA ALA A 328 0.79 13.71 17.15
C ALA A 328 -0.41 14.51 17.70
N SER A 329 -0.19 15.75 18.18
CA SER A 329 -1.26 16.62 18.68
C SER A 329 -2.25 17.05 17.59
N LEU A 330 -1.78 17.26 16.35
CA LEU A 330 -2.62 17.61 15.20
C LEU A 330 -3.57 16.48 14.79
N ARG A 331 -3.24 15.23 15.14
CA ARG A 331 -4.09 14.05 14.94
C ARG A 331 -4.38 13.35 16.27
N ALA A 332 -4.80 14.15 17.27
CA ALA A 332 -5.15 13.66 18.59
C ALA A 332 -6.09 12.44 18.51
N GLY A 333 -5.64 11.32 19.06
CA GLY A 333 -6.39 10.06 19.06
C GLY A 333 -6.12 9.10 17.89
N HIS A 334 -5.34 9.51 16.88
CA HIS A 334 -4.93 8.68 15.74
C HIS A 334 -3.43 8.35 15.70
N LEU A 335 -2.58 9.27 16.19
CA LEU A 335 -1.13 9.09 16.21
C LEU A 335 -0.60 9.18 17.63
N VAL A 336 0.53 8.52 17.86
CA VAL A 336 1.34 8.64 19.07
C VAL A 336 2.76 8.89 18.61
N ALA A 337 3.41 9.91 19.17
CA ALA A 337 4.81 10.16 18.90
C ALA A 337 5.63 8.91 19.29
N SER A 338 6.49 8.46 18.38
CA SER A 338 7.35 7.31 18.61
C SER A 338 8.76 7.66 18.19
N ASN A 339 9.72 7.36 19.06
CA ASN A 339 11.14 7.44 18.76
C ASN A 339 11.70 6.07 18.31
N SER A 340 10.88 5.03 18.30
CA SER A 340 11.23 3.68 17.84
C SER A 340 10.56 3.34 16.51
N MET A 341 11.30 2.66 15.63
CA MET A 341 10.74 2.04 14.42
C MET A 341 9.84 0.85 14.73
N ILE A 342 10.06 0.17 15.86
CA ILE A 342 9.27 -0.99 16.30
C ILE A 342 8.18 -0.47 17.25
N PRO A 343 6.90 -0.48 16.85
CA PRO A 343 5.83 0.06 17.68
C PRO A 343 5.52 -0.87 18.85
N SER A 344 4.87 -0.31 19.88
CA SER A 344 4.43 -1.10 21.03
C SER A 344 3.51 -2.26 20.60
N GLY A 345 3.68 -3.43 21.21
CA GLY A 345 2.95 -4.65 20.86
C GLY A 345 3.55 -5.43 19.67
N VAL A 346 4.69 -4.99 19.13
CA VAL A 346 5.50 -5.79 18.19
C VAL A 346 6.73 -6.31 18.92
N VAL A 347 7.08 -7.58 18.67
CA VAL A 347 8.26 -8.24 19.26
C VAL A 347 9.52 -7.43 18.94
N GLY A 348 10.37 -7.22 19.96
CA GLY A 348 11.57 -6.39 19.85
C GLY A 348 11.36 -4.91 20.16
N HIS A 349 10.13 -4.49 20.52
CA HIS A 349 9.90 -3.14 21.02
C HIS A 349 10.67 -2.90 22.33
N ASP A 350 11.55 -1.90 22.32
CA ASP A 350 12.26 -1.41 23.49
C ASP A 350 11.67 -0.06 23.94
N PRO A 351 10.93 -0.01 25.06
CA PRO A 351 10.34 1.23 25.57
C PRO A 351 11.38 2.19 26.13
N SER A 352 12.61 1.73 26.39
CA SER A 352 13.71 2.59 26.87
C SER A 352 14.45 3.29 25.75
N PHE A 353 14.23 2.89 24.49
CA PHE A 353 14.87 3.46 23.32
C PHE A 353 14.50 4.94 23.16
N GLN A 354 15.46 5.82 23.44
CA GLN A 354 15.24 7.27 23.37
C GLN A 354 15.13 7.77 21.93
N GLY A 355 15.80 7.12 20.98
CA GLY A 355 15.83 7.47 19.57
C GLY A 355 16.22 8.93 19.29
N GLN A 356 15.81 9.42 18.12
CA GLN A 356 15.98 10.83 17.74
C GLN A 356 14.86 11.67 18.36
N HIS A 357 15.16 12.90 18.75
CA HIS A 357 14.18 13.88 19.24
C HIS A 357 14.30 15.19 18.47
N HIS A 358 13.27 16.03 18.56
CA HIS A 358 13.25 17.35 17.96
C HIS A 358 14.35 18.23 18.58
N ASP A 359 15.25 18.74 17.74
CA ASP A 359 16.31 19.69 18.09
C ASP A 359 16.62 20.55 16.84
N LEU A 360 15.94 21.68 16.75
CA LEU A 360 16.04 22.60 15.62
C LEU A 360 17.47 23.15 15.46
N GLN A 361 18.18 23.45 16.56
CA GLN A 361 19.53 24.00 16.48
C GLN A 361 20.51 22.98 15.90
N LEU A 362 20.43 21.74 16.37
CA LEU A 362 21.22 20.64 15.82
C LEU A 362 20.90 20.38 14.35
N SER A 363 19.63 20.47 13.95
CA SER A 363 19.23 20.38 12.54
C SER A 363 19.93 21.43 11.67
N LEU A 364 19.87 22.70 12.05
CA LEU A 364 20.50 23.81 11.33
C LEU A 364 22.02 23.65 11.26
N ASP A 365 22.65 23.20 12.35
CA ASP A 365 24.09 22.95 12.40
C ASP A 365 24.51 21.80 11.47
N LEU A 366 23.72 20.73 11.41
CA LEU A 366 23.94 19.61 10.49
C LEU A 366 23.78 20.03 9.02
N MET A 367 22.77 20.85 8.71
CA MET A 367 22.59 21.41 7.36
C MET A 367 23.76 22.31 6.96
N ARG A 368 24.24 23.17 7.87
CA ARG A 368 25.45 23.99 7.64
C ARG A 368 26.68 23.12 7.38
N GLN A 369 26.89 22.06 8.15
CA GLN A 369 28.00 21.12 7.95
C GLN A 369 27.89 20.36 6.61
N ALA A 370 26.67 20.11 6.14
CA ALA A 370 26.40 19.49 4.85
C ALA A 370 26.59 20.44 3.65
N GLY A 371 26.89 21.73 3.90
CA GLY A 371 27.05 22.75 2.85
C GLY A 371 25.75 23.46 2.48
N TRP A 372 24.67 23.21 3.22
CA TRP A 372 23.31 23.70 2.96
C TRP A 372 22.83 24.60 4.09
N ALA A 373 23.65 25.58 4.49
CA ALA A 373 23.31 26.50 5.57
C ALA A 373 21.95 27.17 5.28
N TYR A 374 21.04 27.14 6.26
CA TYR A 374 19.71 27.73 6.17
C TYR A 374 19.49 28.70 7.33
N ASP A 375 18.88 29.84 7.04
CA ASP A 375 18.45 30.84 8.02
C ASP A 375 16.92 30.87 8.09
N PRO A 376 16.30 30.36 9.17
CA PRO A 376 14.85 30.31 9.31
C PRO A 376 14.21 31.69 9.52
N ILE A 377 14.98 32.73 9.88
CA ILE A 377 14.43 34.09 10.08
C ILE A 377 14.22 34.79 8.74
N SER A 378 15.21 34.67 7.85
CA SER A 378 15.14 35.27 6.52
C SER A 378 14.55 34.35 5.46
N ASP A 379 14.35 33.07 5.79
CA ASP A 379 13.97 32.00 4.86
C ASP A 379 14.93 31.92 3.66
N THR A 380 16.24 31.93 3.93
CA THR A 380 17.28 31.87 2.89
C THR A 380 18.28 30.76 3.10
N GLY A 381 18.84 30.25 1.99
CA GLY A 381 19.80 29.14 1.99
C GLY A 381 19.12 27.78 1.87
N GLY A 382 19.70 26.75 2.49
CA GLY A 382 19.17 25.38 2.43
C GLY A 382 19.55 24.62 1.16
N TYR A 383 18.85 23.51 0.91
CA TYR A 383 19.10 22.70 -0.29
C TYR A 383 18.39 23.35 -1.49
N PRO A 384 19.08 23.64 -2.60
CA PRO A 384 18.57 24.53 -3.65
C PRO A 384 17.63 23.83 -4.63
N GLU A 385 17.62 22.50 -4.68
CA GLU A 385 16.77 21.75 -5.59
C GLU A 385 15.52 21.25 -4.86
N PRO A 386 14.34 21.26 -5.53
CA PRO A 386 13.16 20.64 -4.96
C PRO A 386 13.36 19.13 -4.80
N ILE A 387 12.78 18.57 -3.74
CA ILE A 387 12.74 17.13 -3.50
C ILE A 387 11.30 16.66 -3.73
N ASP A 388 11.11 15.80 -4.73
CA ASP A 388 9.80 15.24 -5.03
C ASP A 388 9.40 14.19 -3.98
N TYR A 389 8.28 14.40 -3.29
CA TYR A 389 7.73 13.46 -2.32
C TYR A 389 6.28 13.12 -2.65
N TYR A 390 6.04 11.87 -3.03
CA TYR A 390 4.71 11.40 -3.44
C TYR A 390 3.94 10.85 -2.23
N CYS A 391 2.80 11.46 -1.94
CA CYS A 391 1.92 11.02 -0.86
C CYS A 391 0.45 11.06 -1.27
N ALA A 392 -0.40 10.31 -0.57
CA ALA A 392 -1.84 10.37 -0.78
C ALA A 392 -2.44 11.64 -0.14
N ALA A 393 -3.55 12.15 -0.69
CA ALA A 393 -4.34 13.20 -0.06
C ALA A 393 -4.76 12.76 1.36
N ASP A 394 -4.73 13.69 2.33
CA ASP A 394 -4.99 13.46 3.76
C ASP A 394 -4.08 12.43 4.47
N SER A 395 -2.94 12.07 3.86
CA SER A 395 -1.96 11.15 4.45
C SER A 395 -1.23 11.74 5.67
N PHE A 396 -0.52 10.90 6.41
CA PHE A 396 0.41 11.32 7.47
C PHE A 396 1.42 12.34 6.93
N ASP A 397 1.92 12.12 5.72
CA ASP A 397 2.93 12.95 5.07
C ASP A 397 2.41 14.36 4.78
N VAL A 398 1.14 14.48 4.38
CA VAL A 398 0.47 15.78 4.23
C VAL A 398 0.44 16.56 5.54
N ALA A 399 0.12 15.89 6.65
CA ALA A 399 0.09 16.55 7.96
C ALA A 399 1.48 16.96 8.46
N VAL A 400 2.51 16.17 8.15
CA VAL A 400 3.90 16.54 8.45
C VAL A 400 4.31 17.75 7.62
N ALA A 401 3.96 17.78 6.33
CA ALA A 401 4.27 18.90 5.46
C ALA A 401 3.54 20.20 5.89
N GLU A 402 2.25 20.11 6.25
CA GLU A 402 1.47 21.25 6.79
C GLU A 402 2.05 21.79 8.11
N TRP A 403 2.85 21.00 8.83
CA TRP A 403 3.59 21.47 9.99
C TRP A 403 4.92 22.15 9.62
N VAL A 404 5.63 21.62 8.62
CA VAL A 404 6.90 22.20 8.14
C VAL A 404 6.69 23.63 7.63
N GLU A 405 5.57 23.91 6.95
CA GLU A 405 5.22 25.26 6.44
C GLU A 405 5.29 26.37 7.52
N PRO A 406 4.47 26.36 8.60
CA PRO A 406 4.50 27.43 9.61
C PRO A 406 5.77 27.43 10.48
N SER A 407 6.60 26.38 10.43
CA SER A 407 7.84 26.30 11.22
C SER A 407 9.00 27.13 10.64
N GLY A 408 8.83 27.70 9.43
CA GLY A 408 9.89 28.46 8.77
C GLY A 408 11.09 27.58 8.42
N LEU A 409 10.83 26.33 8.01
CA LEU A 409 11.82 25.34 7.56
C LEU A 409 11.67 25.02 6.06
N GLU A 410 10.97 25.88 5.31
CA GLU A 410 10.60 25.66 3.91
C GLU A 410 11.81 25.39 3.00
N GLY A 411 12.93 26.07 3.24
CA GLY A 411 14.18 25.90 2.48
C GLY A 411 15.08 24.75 2.95
N ALA A 412 14.85 24.18 4.14
CA ALA A 412 15.70 23.13 4.70
C ALA A 412 15.15 21.70 4.53
N VAL A 413 13.82 21.54 4.47
CA VAL A 413 13.18 20.22 4.55
C VAL A 413 12.03 20.03 3.55
N ALA A 414 11.09 20.98 3.42
CA ALA A 414 10.07 20.95 2.38
C ALA A 414 9.22 22.25 2.27
N ARG A 415 8.72 22.60 1.09
CA ARG A 415 7.71 23.60 0.75
C ARG A 415 6.61 22.89 -0.02
N LEU A 416 5.43 23.45 0.18
CA LEU A 416 4.15 22.92 -0.18
C LEU A 416 3.53 23.93 -1.16
N VAL A 417 2.96 23.47 -2.26
CA VAL A 417 2.16 24.31 -3.16
C VAL A 417 0.87 23.54 -3.41
N ARG A 418 -0.23 24.09 -2.91
CA ARG A 418 -1.59 23.55 -3.06
C ARG A 418 -2.23 24.12 -4.31
N GLU A 419 -2.62 23.29 -5.28
CA GLU A 419 -3.75 23.57 -6.18
C GLU A 419 -4.63 22.31 -6.34
N GLU A 420 -5.92 22.54 -6.63
CA GLU A 420 -7.07 21.66 -6.36
C GLU A 420 -6.87 20.18 -6.70
N GLY A 421 -6.95 19.35 -5.64
CA GLY A 421 -6.55 17.93 -5.66
C GLY A 421 -5.28 17.69 -4.83
N CYS A 422 -5.30 18.17 -3.58
CA CYS A 422 -4.23 18.18 -2.57
C CYS A 422 -2.87 17.63 -3.02
N GLN A 423 -2.13 18.48 -3.75
CA GLN A 423 -0.73 18.26 -4.06
C GLN A 423 0.19 18.91 -3.03
N ILE A 424 1.21 18.14 -2.70
CA ILE A 424 2.50 18.39 -2.08
C ILE A 424 3.51 19.31 -2.78
N VAL A 425 3.16 20.41 -3.47
CA VAL A 425 4.10 20.88 -4.52
C VAL A 425 5.33 21.67 -3.99
N PHE A 426 6.53 21.13 -4.17
CA PHE A 426 7.53 21.91 -4.92
C PHE A 426 7.48 21.43 -6.38
N GLY A 427 7.32 22.34 -7.35
CA GLY A 427 6.85 22.08 -8.74
C GLY A 427 7.49 20.90 -9.49
N THR A 428 6.82 20.17 -10.39
CA THR A 428 5.56 20.45 -11.14
C THR A 428 4.92 19.15 -11.64
N TYR A 429 3.59 19.11 -11.74
CA TYR A 429 2.86 18.17 -12.60
C TYR A 429 3.01 18.60 -14.07
N ILE A 430 3.21 17.66 -14.99
CA ILE A 430 3.11 17.93 -16.42
C ILE A 430 1.82 17.30 -16.92
N ASP A 431 0.85 18.15 -17.24
CA ASP A 431 -0.31 17.81 -18.09
C ASP A 431 -0.07 18.24 -19.55
N ASP A 432 1.21 18.31 -19.93
CA ASP A 432 1.69 18.72 -21.26
C ASP A 432 2.69 17.70 -21.82
N THR A 433 2.21 16.86 -22.72
CA THR A 433 3.00 15.85 -23.45
C THR A 433 4.31 16.40 -24.06
N GLU A 434 4.39 17.70 -24.39
CA GLU A 434 5.59 18.33 -24.96
C GLU A 434 6.70 18.60 -23.93
N ALA A 435 6.32 18.85 -22.67
CA ALA A 435 7.26 19.04 -21.56
C ALA A 435 7.88 17.71 -21.08
N LEU A 436 7.12 16.61 -21.09
CA LEU A 436 7.61 15.24 -20.86
C LEU A 436 8.71 14.84 -21.86
N ALA A 437 8.53 15.21 -23.13
CA ALA A 437 9.52 14.96 -24.17
C ALA A 437 10.80 15.81 -24.02
N ARG A 438 10.75 16.98 -23.38
CA ARG A 438 11.96 17.76 -23.01
C ARG A 438 12.73 17.11 -21.87
N ILE A 439 12.05 16.66 -20.82
CA ILE A 439 12.68 16.03 -19.65
C ILE A 439 13.36 14.71 -20.01
N ALA A 440 12.70 13.87 -20.83
CA ALA A 440 13.31 12.65 -21.36
C ALA A 440 14.54 12.90 -22.25
N ARG A 441 14.66 14.09 -22.84
CA ARG A 441 15.85 14.52 -23.62
C ARG A 441 16.99 15.04 -22.73
N SER A 442 16.69 15.57 -21.54
CA SER A 442 17.67 16.19 -20.64
C SER A 442 18.26 15.24 -19.60
N TYR A 443 17.57 14.17 -19.24
CA TYR A 443 18.00 13.24 -18.18
C TYR A 443 17.86 11.77 -18.59
N PRO A 444 18.84 11.18 -19.30
CA PRO A 444 18.80 9.77 -19.74
C PRO A 444 18.93 8.74 -18.61
N GLN A 445 18.97 9.17 -17.35
CA GLN A 445 19.24 8.34 -16.16
C GLN A 445 18.04 8.17 -15.22
N VAL A 446 16.86 8.71 -15.55
CA VAL A 446 15.71 8.69 -14.64
C VAL A 446 15.13 7.29 -14.55
N ILE A 447 15.32 6.67 -13.37
CA ILE A 447 14.73 5.39 -12.98
C ILE A 447 13.37 5.71 -12.35
N PHE A 448 12.29 5.32 -13.03
CA PHE A 448 11.01 5.14 -12.34
C PHE A 448 11.13 3.92 -11.44
N GLU A 449 10.74 4.03 -10.17
CA GLU A 449 10.59 2.85 -9.32
C GLU A 449 9.40 2.02 -9.84
N GLY A 450 9.76 1.11 -10.74
CA GLY A 450 8.89 0.32 -11.56
C GLY A 450 9.68 -0.13 -12.78
N TYR A 451 10.07 -1.40 -12.81
CA TYR A 451 10.70 -2.11 -13.94
C TYR A 451 12.21 -1.94 -14.15
N ARG A 452 12.97 -2.98 -13.73
CA ARG A 452 13.98 -3.58 -14.63
C ARG A 452 13.45 -4.92 -15.09
N GLY A 453 13.03 -5.00 -16.35
CA GLY A 453 12.60 -6.27 -16.94
C GLY A 453 12.06 -6.15 -18.35
N ALA A 454 12.89 -5.73 -19.32
CA ALA A 454 12.59 -5.95 -20.73
C ALA A 454 13.89 -6.33 -21.47
N TRP A 455 13.96 -7.58 -21.92
CA TRP A 455 14.98 -8.08 -22.83
C TRP A 455 14.50 -7.89 -24.27
N ILE A 456 15.35 -7.33 -25.13
CA ILE A 456 15.08 -7.10 -26.56
C ILE A 456 15.46 -8.36 -27.35
N GLN A 457 14.56 -8.84 -28.23
CA GLN A 457 14.86 -9.88 -29.22
C GLN A 457 15.36 -9.27 -30.54
N ASP A 458 16.39 -9.88 -31.12
CA ASP A 458 17.01 -9.51 -32.40
C ASP A 458 16.17 -9.96 -33.61
N LYS A 459 15.47 -9.01 -34.24
CA LYS A 459 15.04 -8.91 -35.67
C LYS A 459 13.53 -8.60 -35.86
N PRO A 460 13.17 -7.59 -36.68
CA PRO A 460 11.76 -7.28 -36.98
C PRO A 460 11.23 -8.07 -38.20
N PRO A 461 9.96 -8.54 -38.18
CA PRO A 461 9.23 -8.91 -39.39
C PRO A 461 8.55 -7.69 -40.04
N ASN A 462 8.42 -7.70 -41.36
CA ASN A 462 7.79 -6.66 -42.19
C ASN A 462 6.29 -6.48 -41.84
N LEU A 463 5.86 -5.23 -41.63
CA LEU A 463 4.46 -4.87 -41.39
C LEU A 463 3.83 -4.22 -42.63
N GLY A 464 2.82 -4.87 -43.20
CA GLY A 464 1.80 -4.27 -44.06
C GLY A 464 0.59 -3.82 -43.24
N THR A 465 -0.29 -3.03 -43.84
CA THR A 465 -1.47 -2.39 -43.23
C THR A 465 -2.51 -3.40 -42.73
N TYR A 466 -2.90 -3.29 -41.46
CA TYR A 466 -4.02 -3.99 -40.83
C TYR A 466 -4.92 -2.99 -40.10
N ASP A 467 -6.22 -3.29 -40.05
CA ASP A 467 -7.23 -2.56 -39.29
C ASP A 467 -7.25 -3.09 -37.85
N PHE A 468 -7.18 -2.23 -36.83
CA PHE A 468 -6.96 -2.63 -35.42
C PHE A 468 -8.02 -2.06 -34.48
N SER A 469 -8.45 -2.86 -33.49
CA SER A 469 -9.27 -2.45 -32.34
C SER A 469 -8.41 -1.82 -31.21
N GLU A 470 -9.04 -1.07 -30.29
CA GLU A 470 -8.39 -0.30 -29.20
C GLU A 470 -7.33 -1.07 -28.39
N GLU A 471 -7.50 -2.37 -28.16
CA GLU A 471 -6.55 -3.21 -27.41
C GLU A 471 -5.21 -3.43 -28.14
N ALA A 472 -5.18 -3.40 -29.48
CA ALA A 472 -3.97 -3.63 -30.25
C ALA A 472 -3.05 -2.39 -30.34
N MET A 473 -3.61 -1.19 -30.17
CA MET A 473 -2.87 0.08 -30.26
C MET A 473 -1.90 0.30 -29.09
N TYR A 474 -2.21 -0.24 -27.91
CA TYR A 474 -1.34 -0.16 -26.72
C TYR A 474 -0.08 -1.04 -26.84
N TYR A 475 -0.19 -2.19 -27.51
CA TYR A 475 0.96 -3.04 -27.79
C TYR A 475 1.86 -2.46 -28.90
N LEU A 476 1.28 -1.73 -29.87
CA LEU A 476 2.03 -1.03 -30.91
C LEU A 476 2.89 0.12 -30.34
N GLN A 477 2.40 0.84 -29.32
CA GLN A 477 3.15 1.88 -28.61
C GLN A 477 4.45 1.33 -27.97
N GLY A 478 4.37 0.16 -27.33
CA GLY A 478 5.55 -0.49 -26.75
C GLY A 478 6.53 -1.01 -27.80
N PHE A 479 6.02 -1.51 -28.92
CA PHE A 479 6.83 -2.14 -29.97
C PHE A 479 7.58 -1.12 -30.85
N LEU A 480 6.95 0.00 -31.23
CA LEU A 480 7.57 1.04 -32.07
C LEU A 480 8.59 1.90 -31.30
N ALA A 481 8.36 2.14 -30.00
CA ALA A 481 9.33 2.80 -29.13
C ALA A 481 10.64 2.00 -29.01
N GLY A 482 10.54 0.66 -28.94
CA GLY A 482 11.70 -0.24 -28.94
C GLY A 482 12.47 -0.25 -30.27
N ALA A 483 11.77 -0.21 -31.41
CA ALA A 483 12.39 -0.27 -32.73
C ALA A 483 13.14 1.03 -33.12
N LEU A 484 12.67 2.20 -32.67
CA LEU A 484 13.31 3.50 -32.94
C LEU A 484 14.55 3.73 -32.06
N SER A 485 14.54 3.20 -30.83
CA SER A 485 15.70 3.21 -29.93
C SER A 485 16.88 2.40 -30.49
N ALA A 486 16.62 1.34 -31.26
CA ALA A 486 17.67 0.48 -31.84
C ALA A 486 18.40 1.10 -33.06
N LYS A 487 17.93 2.23 -33.61
CA LYS A 487 18.52 2.88 -34.80
C LYS A 487 18.96 4.34 -34.60
N GLY A 488 18.99 4.83 -33.36
CA GLY A 488 19.56 6.15 -33.04
C GLY A 488 18.84 7.34 -33.69
N LYS A 489 17.56 7.21 -34.05
CA LYS A 489 16.72 8.32 -34.51
C LYS A 489 15.43 8.36 -33.70
N ILE A 490 15.14 9.53 -33.12
CA ILE A 490 13.93 9.78 -32.32
C ILE A 490 12.85 10.34 -33.25
N GLY A 491 11.71 9.66 -33.32
CA GLY A 491 10.47 10.17 -33.90
C GLY A 491 9.34 9.92 -32.90
N TYR A 492 8.45 10.90 -32.72
CA TYR A 492 7.29 10.80 -31.81
C TYR A 492 6.01 10.58 -32.63
N LEU A 493 5.15 9.69 -32.15
CA LEU A 493 3.77 9.54 -32.61
C LEU A 493 2.86 10.14 -31.54
N ALA A 494 2.18 11.25 -31.85
CA ALA A 494 1.16 11.84 -31.00
C ALA A 494 -0.22 11.52 -31.57
N ILE A 495 -1.13 11.02 -30.73
CA ILE A 495 -2.54 10.81 -31.08
C ILE A 495 -3.36 11.65 -30.09
N SER A 496 -4.15 12.59 -30.62
CA SER A 496 -5.07 13.42 -29.82
C SER A 496 -6.48 12.81 -29.87
N PRO A 497 -7.19 12.66 -28.74
CA PRO A 497 -8.57 12.20 -28.74
C PRO A 497 -9.51 13.38 -29.04
N GLY A 498 -10.02 13.43 -30.27
CA GLY A 498 -11.08 14.36 -30.67
C GLY A 498 -11.81 13.87 -31.91
N ASN A 499 -13.05 13.39 -31.71
CA ASN A 499 -14.07 13.01 -32.71
C ASN A 499 -13.62 12.15 -33.92
N GLU A 500 -13.93 10.85 -33.82
CA GLU A 500 -14.15 9.83 -34.87
C GLU A 500 -13.16 9.64 -36.05
N GLU A 501 -12.08 10.40 -36.23
CA GLU A 501 -11.01 10.03 -37.19
C GLU A 501 -9.61 10.35 -36.67
N TYR A 502 -8.74 9.34 -36.62
CA TYR A 502 -7.33 9.48 -36.22
C TYR A 502 -6.46 9.88 -37.42
N SER A 503 -5.80 11.04 -37.36
CA SER A 503 -4.83 11.51 -38.38
C SER A 503 -3.39 11.45 -37.85
N VAL A 504 -2.45 10.91 -38.65
CA VAL A 504 -1.01 10.83 -38.32
C VAL A 504 -0.23 11.95 -39.01
N LEU A 505 0.48 12.78 -38.24
CA LEU A 505 1.34 13.86 -38.75
C LEU A 505 2.83 13.49 -38.61
N TRP A 506 3.58 13.62 -39.70
CA TRP A 506 5.04 13.44 -39.74
C TRP A 506 5.76 14.79 -39.74
N ALA A 507 6.62 15.05 -38.76
CA ALA A 507 7.53 16.19 -38.79
C ALA A 507 8.99 15.72 -38.68
N ASN A 508 9.78 15.97 -39.73
CA ASN A 508 11.23 15.81 -39.74
C ASN A 508 11.88 17.11 -39.25
N LEU A 509 12.76 17.05 -38.24
CA LEU A 509 13.66 18.15 -37.92
C LEU A 509 15.09 17.63 -37.68
N PHE A 510 15.97 18.03 -38.60
CA PHE A 510 17.43 17.91 -38.56
C PHE A 510 18.05 19.10 -37.80
N ALA A 511 19.13 18.83 -37.05
CA ALA A 511 20.17 19.75 -36.54
C ALA A 511 19.70 20.88 -35.58
N LEU A 512 20.34 21.20 -34.45
CA LEU A 512 21.74 21.16 -34.00
C LEU A 512 21.79 20.77 -32.51
#